data_AF-A0A952A7T0-F1
#
_entry.id   AF-A0A952A7T0-F1
#
_cell.length_a   1.000
_cell.length_b   1.000
_cell.length_c   1.000
_cell.angle_alpha   90.00
_cell.angle_beta   90.00
_cell.angle_gamma   90.00
#
_symmetry.space_group_name_H-M   'P 1'
#
loop_
_entity.id
_entity.type
_entity.pdbx_description
1 polymer ?
#
loop_
_entity_poly.entity_id
_entity_poly.type
_entity_poly.pdbx_seq_one_letter_code
_entity_poly.pdbx_strand_id
1 'polypeptide(L)'
;MADAGANRRGIAALTAAMAAFAVNDALIKAAGQQLPVGQILFLRGVITLCVFTLALAAMRQLGTLPLAASPRVAARALVEALASACFVTALVHMHMADLVAILLSAPLMMTAMAVVFLREQVGWRRWSAVILGLIGALFVVKPTPGTLDIWALLGVAAALFSAMRDLMTARINLAVPAVTVSFAGALAAIGCGLTVGLNESWQLPEIVPAGLVLVASLFVRALHLDDNVVA
;
A
#
# COMPACT_ATOMS: atom_id res chain seq x y z
N MET A 1 9.15 30.96 8.57
CA MET A 1 7.86 30.48 9.11
C MET A 1 7.08 29.92 7.94
N ALA A 2 6.65 28.65 7.97
CA ALA A 2 5.81 28.10 6.92
C ALA A 2 4.50 28.91 6.84
N ASP A 3 4.09 29.32 5.64
CA ASP A 3 2.86 30.09 5.44
C ASP A 3 1.66 29.34 6.01
N ALA A 4 0.88 30.01 6.86
CA ALA A 4 -0.31 29.40 7.47
C ALA A 4 -1.31 28.89 6.42
N GLY A 5 -1.34 29.51 5.24
CA GLY A 5 -2.12 29.04 4.08
C GLY A 5 -1.60 27.73 3.48
N ALA A 6 -0.27 27.55 3.39
CA ALA A 6 0.34 26.30 2.93
C ALA A 6 0.09 25.16 3.92
N ASN A 7 0.19 25.43 5.23
CA ASN A 7 -0.12 24.43 6.26
C ASN A 7 -1.59 23.97 6.21
N ARG A 8 -2.54 24.90 6.02
CA ARG A 8 -3.97 24.54 5.89
C ARG A 8 -4.25 23.71 4.65
N ARG A 9 -3.63 24.03 3.51
CA ARG A 9 -3.72 23.23 2.29
C ARG A 9 -3.14 21.83 2.50
N GLY A 10 -2.00 21.72 3.18
CA GLY A 10 -1.40 20.43 3.53
C GLY A 10 -2.30 19.58 4.43
N ILE A 11 -2.91 20.17 5.47
CA ILE A 11 -3.85 19.47 6.35
C ILE A 11 -5.09 19.00 5.57
N ALA A 12 -5.66 19.85 4.72
CA ALA A 12 -6.82 19.51 3.91
C ALA A 12 -6.49 18.38 2.91
N ALA A 13 -5.35 18.47 2.23
CA ALA A 13 -4.87 17.45 1.30
C ALA A 13 -4.65 16.11 2.00
N LEU A 14 -3.99 16.10 3.17
CA LEU A 14 -3.78 14.88 3.96
C LEU A 14 -5.11 14.26 4.41
N THR A 15 -6.05 15.08 4.88
CA THR A 15 -7.37 14.61 5.32
C THR A 15 -8.15 14.01 4.16
N ALA A 16 -8.14 14.67 3.00
CA ALA A 16 -8.78 14.16 1.78
C ALA A 16 -8.13 12.84 1.31
N ALA A 17 -6.79 12.75 1.37
CA ALA A 17 -6.06 11.53 1.05
C ALA A 17 -6.46 10.37 1.97
N MET A 18 -6.53 10.61 3.28
CA MET A 18 -6.91 9.57 4.25
C MET A 18 -8.37 9.12 4.06
N ALA A 19 -9.29 10.05 3.79
CA ALA A 19 -10.66 9.71 3.43
C ALA A 19 -10.71 8.86 2.15
N ALA A 20 -9.87 9.19 1.17
CA ALA A 20 -9.78 8.43 -0.07
C ALA A 20 -9.25 7.01 0.11
N PHE A 21 -8.25 6.83 0.96
CA PHE A 21 -7.77 5.50 1.33
C PHE A 21 -8.83 4.69 2.07
N ALA A 22 -9.58 5.29 3.00
CA ALA A 22 -10.65 4.59 3.70
C ALA A 22 -11.76 4.11 2.75
N VAL A 23 -12.14 4.94 1.77
CA VAL A 23 -13.09 4.55 0.71
C VAL A 23 -12.51 3.43 -0.14
N ASN A 24 -11.22 3.51 -0.53
CA ASN A 24 -10.55 2.46 -1.29
C ASN A 24 -10.62 1.10 -0.57
N ASP A 25 -10.25 1.06 0.70
CA ASP A 25 -10.26 -0.17 1.50
C ASP A 25 -11.67 -0.76 1.64
N ALA A 26 -12.68 0.10 1.83
CA ALA A 26 -14.07 -0.33 1.87
C ALA A 26 -14.54 -0.93 0.52
N LEU A 27 -14.14 -0.34 -0.61
CA LEU A 27 -14.45 -0.86 -1.94
C LEU A 27 -13.78 -2.22 -2.18
N ILE A 28 -12.51 -2.38 -1.78
CA ILE A 28 -11.79 -3.65 -1.90
C ILE A 28 -12.42 -4.72 -1.00
N LYS A 29 -12.79 -4.37 0.24
CA LYS A 29 -13.51 -5.27 1.14
C LYS A 29 -14.85 -5.71 0.55
N ALA A 30 -15.60 -4.80 -0.05
CA ALA A 30 -16.86 -5.10 -0.72
C ALA A 30 -16.66 -6.00 -1.94
N ALA A 31 -15.65 -5.72 -2.77
CA ALA A 31 -15.29 -6.56 -3.92
C ALA A 31 -14.88 -7.99 -3.48
N GLY A 32 -14.17 -8.11 -2.35
CA GLY A 32 -13.78 -9.39 -1.76
C GLY A 32 -14.92 -10.28 -1.27
N GLN A 33 -16.16 -9.77 -1.21
CA GLN A 33 -17.32 -10.61 -0.93
C GLN A 33 -17.73 -11.46 -2.14
N GLN A 34 -17.32 -11.07 -3.34
CA GLN A 34 -17.75 -11.70 -4.60
C GLN A 34 -16.58 -12.16 -5.47
N LEU A 35 -15.40 -11.54 -5.31
CA LEU A 35 -14.20 -11.87 -6.05
C LEU A 35 -13.15 -12.56 -5.16
N PRO A 36 -12.50 -13.62 -5.66
CA PRO A 36 -11.39 -14.25 -4.97
C PRO A 36 -10.17 -13.31 -4.90
N VAL A 37 -9.30 -13.52 -3.92
CA VAL A 37 -8.25 -12.54 -3.56
C VAL A 37 -7.22 -12.40 -4.67
N GLY A 38 -6.83 -13.51 -5.30
CA GLY A 38 -5.90 -13.52 -6.43
C GLY A 38 -6.41 -12.69 -7.61
N GLN A 39 -7.72 -12.74 -7.87
CA GLN A 39 -8.35 -11.97 -8.93
C GLN A 39 -8.37 -10.47 -8.62
N ILE A 40 -8.62 -10.07 -7.37
CA ILE A 40 -8.54 -8.66 -6.96
C ILE A 40 -7.12 -8.12 -7.14
N LEU A 41 -6.11 -8.88 -6.70
CA LEU A 41 -4.69 -8.52 -6.86
C LEU A 41 -4.31 -8.40 -8.34
N PHE A 42 -4.75 -9.36 -9.16
CA PHE A 42 -4.53 -9.35 -10.60
C PHE A 42 -5.15 -8.12 -11.27
N LEU A 43 -6.44 -7.86 -11.03
CA LEU A 43 -7.14 -6.69 -11.60
C LEU A 43 -6.47 -5.38 -11.15
N ARG A 44 -6.16 -5.25 -9.86
CA ARG A 44 -5.45 -4.07 -9.33
C ARG A 44 -4.11 -3.89 -10.05
N GLY A 45 -3.35 -4.96 -10.22
CA GLY A 45 -2.08 -4.97 -10.95
C GLY A 45 -2.23 -4.53 -12.41
N VAL A 46 -3.18 -5.09 -13.15
CA VAL A 46 -3.47 -4.72 -14.55
C VAL A 46 -3.87 -3.26 -14.68
N ILE A 47 -4.77 -2.77 -13.83
CA ILE A 47 -5.16 -1.35 -13.85
C ILE A 47 -3.94 -0.47 -13.49
N THR A 48 -3.07 -0.91 -12.57
CA THR A 48 -1.82 -0.19 -12.24
C THR A 48 -0.96 -0.08 -13.48
N LEU A 49 -0.76 -1.21 -14.14
CA LEU A 49 0.07 -1.30 -15.33
C LEU A 49 -0.45 -0.37 -16.42
N CYS A 50 -1.76 -0.38 -16.72
CA CYS A 50 -2.34 0.49 -17.75
C CYS A 50 -2.15 1.97 -17.43
N VAL A 51 -2.45 2.40 -16.21
CA VAL A 51 -2.33 3.82 -15.79
C VAL A 51 -0.88 4.28 -15.87
N PHE A 52 0.06 3.52 -15.31
CA PHE A 52 1.47 3.92 -15.29
C PHE A 52 2.15 3.77 -16.65
N THR A 53 1.71 2.82 -17.50
CA THR A 53 2.19 2.74 -18.89
C THR A 53 1.75 3.96 -19.70
N LEU A 54 0.49 4.39 -19.55
CA LEU A 54 0.00 5.61 -20.19
C LEU A 54 0.75 6.85 -19.69
N ALA A 55 1.00 6.94 -18.38
CA ALA A 55 1.80 8.02 -17.79
C ALA A 55 3.25 8.03 -18.33
N LEU A 56 3.93 6.87 -18.42
CA LEU A 56 5.26 6.75 -19.00
C LEU A 56 5.30 7.19 -20.47
N ALA A 57 4.26 6.83 -21.25
CA ALA A 57 4.13 7.23 -22.64
C ALA A 57 3.92 8.75 -22.77
N ALA A 58 3.01 9.33 -21.97
CA ALA A 58 2.74 10.76 -21.95
C ALA A 58 3.96 11.60 -21.53
N MET A 59 4.72 11.12 -20.53
CA MET A 59 5.94 11.79 -20.05
C MET A 59 7.17 11.51 -20.94
N ARG A 60 7.04 10.68 -21.98
CA ARG A 60 8.14 10.23 -22.86
C ARG A 60 9.31 9.58 -22.10
N GLN A 61 9.03 8.97 -20.95
CA GLN A 61 10.01 8.34 -20.06
C GLN A 61 10.13 6.81 -20.27
N LEU A 62 9.62 6.28 -21.39
CA LEU A 62 9.70 4.86 -21.73
C LEU A 62 11.14 4.32 -21.75
N GLY A 63 12.14 5.16 -22.02
CA GLY A 63 13.57 4.80 -21.95
C GLY A 63 14.08 4.43 -20.55
N THR A 64 13.29 4.67 -19.49
CA THR A 64 13.64 4.34 -18.11
C THR A 64 13.20 2.93 -17.68
N LEU A 65 12.46 2.21 -18.53
CA LEU A 65 12.04 0.82 -18.27
C LEU A 65 13.18 -0.14 -17.90
N PRO A 66 14.41 -0.03 -18.46
CA PRO A 66 15.53 -0.87 -18.02
C PRO A 66 15.88 -0.69 -16.53
N LEU A 67 15.62 0.48 -15.93
CA LEU A 67 15.83 0.72 -14.50
C LEU A 67 14.83 -0.06 -13.64
N ALA A 68 13.66 -0.43 -14.18
CA ALA A 68 12.68 -1.29 -13.51
C ALA A 68 13.24 -2.68 -13.24
N ALA A 69 14.15 -3.17 -14.09
CA ALA A 69 14.81 -4.47 -13.95
C ALA A 69 15.97 -4.45 -12.95
N SER A 70 16.31 -3.28 -12.37
CA SER A 70 17.36 -3.20 -11.38
C SER A 70 17.00 -4.05 -10.14
N PRO A 71 17.96 -4.77 -9.54
CA PRO A 71 17.68 -5.70 -8.45
C PRO A 71 17.04 -5.01 -7.23
N ARG A 72 17.36 -3.73 -7.01
CA ARG A 72 16.77 -2.92 -5.92
C ARG A 72 15.30 -2.61 -6.16
N VAL A 73 14.94 -2.24 -7.40
CA VAL A 73 13.55 -1.94 -7.78
C VAL A 73 12.72 -3.23 -7.80
N ALA A 74 13.28 -4.32 -8.34
CA ALA A 74 12.64 -5.64 -8.34
C ALA A 74 12.39 -6.15 -6.91
N ALA A 75 13.37 -6.05 -6.01
CA ALA A 75 13.18 -6.44 -4.61
C ALA A 75 12.11 -5.58 -3.92
N ARG A 76 12.09 -4.27 -4.16
CA ARG A 76 11.05 -3.37 -3.62
C ARG A 76 9.66 -3.74 -4.14
N ALA A 77 9.55 -3.99 -5.44
CA ALA A 77 8.30 -4.39 -6.10
C ALA A 77 7.78 -5.74 -5.56
N LEU A 78 8.68 -6.69 -5.30
CA LEU A 78 8.31 -7.96 -4.68
C LEU A 78 7.78 -7.78 -3.25
N VAL A 79 8.47 -6.99 -2.42
CA VAL A 79 8.02 -6.69 -1.06
C VAL A 79 6.67 -5.95 -1.07
N GLU A 80 6.46 -5.05 -2.02
CA GLU A 80 5.19 -4.36 -2.22
C GLU A 80 4.06 -5.33 -2.63
N ALA A 81 4.34 -6.27 -3.54
CA ALA A 81 3.37 -7.29 -3.93
C ALA A 81 3.00 -8.21 -2.76
N LEU A 82 4.00 -8.65 -1.97
CA LEU A 82 3.77 -9.45 -0.76
C LEU A 82 2.97 -8.68 0.29
N ALA A 83 3.30 -7.42 0.54
CA ALA A 83 2.54 -6.55 1.43
C ALA A 83 1.08 -6.45 0.99
N SER A 84 0.85 -6.21 -0.30
CA SER A 84 -0.49 -6.13 -0.89
C SER A 84 -1.24 -7.45 -0.76
N ALA A 85 -0.59 -8.59 -1.02
CA ALA A 85 -1.23 -9.89 -0.94
C ALA A 85 -1.66 -10.21 0.50
N CYS A 86 -0.77 -10.04 1.47
CA CYS A 86 -1.09 -10.21 2.89
C CYS A 86 -2.20 -9.25 3.33
N PHE A 87 -2.13 -7.98 2.93
CA PHE A 87 -3.12 -6.97 3.29
C PHE A 87 -4.51 -7.29 2.72
N VAL A 88 -4.62 -7.52 1.41
CA VAL A 88 -5.93 -7.80 0.77
C VAL A 88 -6.50 -9.10 1.32
N THR A 89 -5.68 -10.12 1.53
CA THR A 89 -6.13 -11.39 2.12
C THR A 89 -6.70 -11.17 3.53
N ALA A 90 -5.96 -10.49 4.41
CA ALA A 90 -6.42 -10.18 5.76
C ALA A 90 -7.66 -9.26 5.75
N LEU A 91 -7.67 -8.28 4.85
CA LEU A 91 -8.78 -7.33 4.70
C LEU A 91 -10.06 -8.09 4.35
N VAL A 92 -10.03 -9.01 3.39
CA VAL A 92 -11.21 -9.76 2.95
C VAL A 92 -11.73 -10.70 4.05
N HIS A 93 -10.87 -11.29 4.88
CA HIS A 93 -11.28 -12.31 5.85
C HIS A 93 -11.52 -11.81 7.28
N MET A 94 -11.02 -10.63 7.66
CA MET A 94 -11.16 -10.07 9.01
C MET A 94 -11.98 -8.77 9.00
N HIS A 95 -12.47 -8.34 10.16
CA HIS A 95 -13.04 -7.00 10.30
C HIS A 95 -11.99 -5.92 9.99
N MET A 96 -12.41 -4.91 9.22
CA MET A 96 -11.53 -3.80 8.83
C MET A 96 -10.96 -3.08 10.05
N ALA A 97 -11.74 -2.94 11.14
CA ALA A 97 -11.27 -2.34 12.39
C ALA A 97 -10.07 -3.11 12.97
N ASP A 98 -10.20 -4.43 13.14
CA ASP A 98 -9.10 -5.25 13.67
C ASP A 98 -7.84 -5.16 12.77
N LEU A 99 -8.02 -5.08 11.45
CA LEU A 99 -6.88 -4.93 10.52
C LEU A 99 -6.19 -3.58 10.69
N VAL A 100 -6.97 -2.50 10.78
CA VAL A 100 -6.41 -1.16 11.02
C VAL A 100 -5.68 -1.11 12.36
N ALA A 101 -6.20 -1.75 13.42
CA ALA A 101 -5.48 -1.88 14.70
C ALA A 101 -4.10 -2.50 14.54
N ILE A 102 -4.00 -3.58 13.75
CA ILE A 102 -2.73 -4.24 13.47
C ILE A 102 -1.82 -3.32 12.64
N LEU A 103 -2.34 -2.65 11.61
CA LEU A 103 -1.55 -1.77 10.75
C LEU A 103 -1.03 -0.52 11.47
N LEU A 104 -1.68 -0.09 12.54
CA LEU A 104 -1.18 0.97 13.41
C LEU A 104 0.15 0.59 14.09
N SER A 105 0.55 -0.69 14.10
CA SER A 105 1.87 -1.13 14.53
C SER A 105 2.97 -0.94 13.47
N ALA A 106 2.64 -0.62 12.21
CA ALA A 106 3.62 -0.41 11.15
C ALA A 106 4.69 0.65 11.48
N PRO A 107 4.39 1.80 12.12
CA PRO A 107 5.42 2.75 12.57
C PRO A 107 6.41 2.15 13.59
N LEU A 108 5.96 1.26 14.48
CA LEU A 108 6.87 0.54 15.38
C LEU A 108 7.78 -0.42 14.61
N MET A 109 7.21 -1.17 13.67
CA MET A 109 8.00 -2.09 12.83
C MET A 109 9.02 -1.33 11.98
N MET A 110 8.62 -0.20 11.40
CA MET A 110 9.51 0.68 10.63
C MET A 110 10.64 1.22 11.50
N THR A 111 10.34 1.72 12.71
CA THR A 111 11.38 2.23 13.62
C THR A 111 12.33 1.13 14.10
N ALA A 112 11.82 -0.05 14.42
CA ALA A 112 12.63 -1.21 14.77
C ALA A 112 13.53 -1.65 13.61
N MET A 113 12.99 -1.74 12.39
CA MET A 113 13.77 -2.04 11.19
C MET A 113 14.81 -0.96 10.90
N ALA A 114 14.50 0.31 11.12
CA ALA A 114 15.47 1.38 10.98
C ALA A 114 16.68 1.19 11.91
N VAL A 115 16.45 0.81 13.18
CA VAL A 115 17.55 0.49 14.12
C VAL A 115 18.40 -0.67 13.60
N VAL A 116 17.77 -1.75 13.14
CA VAL A 116 18.48 -2.98 12.71
C VAL A 116 19.24 -2.76 11.41
N PHE A 117 18.60 -2.18 10.39
CA PHE A 117 19.17 -2.05 9.05
C PHE A 117 20.01 -0.79 8.85
N LEU A 118 19.64 0.34 9.49
CA LEU A 118 20.38 1.60 9.35
C LEU A 118 21.39 1.80 10.49
N ARG A 119 21.37 0.96 11.53
CA ARG A 119 22.19 1.12 12.74
C ARG A 119 22.00 2.49 13.39
N GLU A 120 20.84 3.11 13.19
CA GLU A 120 20.49 4.38 13.82
C GLU A 120 20.14 4.16 15.29
N GLN A 121 20.63 5.04 16.16
CA GLN A 121 20.23 5.04 17.57
C GLN A 121 18.91 5.80 17.72
N VAL A 122 17.81 5.07 17.92
CA VAL A 122 16.50 5.67 18.20
C VAL A 122 16.39 5.93 19.71
N GLY A 123 16.46 7.21 20.09
CA GLY A 123 16.35 7.62 21.49
C GLY A 123 14.97 7.36 22.11
N TRP A 124 14.91 7.31 23.43
CA TRP A 124 13.70 7.01 24.21
C TRP A 124 12.50 7.92 23.89
N ARG A 125 12.74 9.18 23.54
CA ARG A 125 11.69 10.15 23.15
C ARG A 125 10.92 9.73 21.90
N ARG A 126 11.62 9.13 20.93
CA ARG A 126 11.00 8.66 19.68
C ARG A 126 10.22 7.37 19.93
N TRP A 127 10.75 6.46 20.75
CA TRP A 127 9.99 5.28 21.21
C TRP A 127 8.73 5.65 21.98
N SER A 128 8.79 6.60 22.91
CA SER A 128 7.62 7.03 23.68
C SER A 128 6.55 7.65 22.77
N ALA A 129 6.94 8.46 21.79
CA ALA A 129 6.01 9.07 20.84
C ALA A 129 5.28 8.01 20.00
N VAL A 130 5.99 6.98 19.51
CA VAL A 130 5.38 5.91 18.72
C VAL A 130 4.44 5.05 19.59
N ILE A 131 4.87 4.69 20.80
CA ILE A 131 4.05 3.90 21.74
C ILE A 131 2.77 4.68 22.11
N LEU A 132 2.89 5.97 22.44
CA LEU A 132 1.73 6.82 22.76
C LEU A 132 0.77 6.95 21.57
N GLY A 133 1.30 7.14 20.35
CA GLY A 133 0.51 7.19 19.13
C GLY A 133 -0.25 5.88 18.88
N LEU A 134 0.41 4.73 19.09
CA LEU A 134 -0.22 3.42 18.98
C LEU A 134 -1.34 3.23 20.02
N ILE A 135 -1.08 3.57 21.29
CA ILE A 135 -2.09 3.48 22.36
C ILE A 135 -3.32 4.31 22.00
N GLY A 136 -3.13 5.57 21.60
CA GLY A 136 -4.23 6.45 21.20
C GLY A 136 -5.05 5.88 20.05
N ALA A 137 -4.39 5.26 19.07
CA ALA A 137 -5.08 4.65 17.94
C ALA A 137 -5.84 3.36 18.32
N LEU A 138 -5.30 2.53 19.23
CA LEU A 138 -6.00 1.35 19.75
C LEU A 138 -7.28 1.71 20.53
N PHE A 139 -7.28 2.83 21.25
CA PHE A 139 -8.49 3.32 21.94
C PHE A 139 -9.63 3.66 20.98
N VAL A 140 -9.29 4.15 19.78
CA VAL A 140 -10.29 4.47 18.74
C VAL A 140 -10.79 3.20 18.08
N VAL A 141 -9.88 2.29 17.72
CA VAL A 141 -10.22 1.11 16.92
C VAL A 141 -10.93 0.02 17.72
N LYS A 142 -10.72 -0.05 19.04
CA LYS A 142 -11.32 -1.05 19.96
C LYS A 142 -11.34 -2.47 19.36
N PRO A 143 -10.16 -3.13 19.27
CA PRO A 143 -10.09 -4.47 18.69
C PRO A 143 -10.95 -5.46 19.48
N THR A 144 -11.56 -6.41 18.77
CA THR A 144 -12.41 -7.43 19.41
C THR A 144 -11.52 -8.49 20.10
N PRO A 145 -11.71 -8.80 21.40
CA PRO A 145 -10.92 -9.82 22.10
C PRO A 145 -11.14 -11.21 21.47
N GLY A 146 -10.05 -11.95 21.20
CA GLY A 146 -10.10 -13.33 20.68
C GLY A 146 -9.67 -13.52 19.22
N THR A 147 -9.21 -12.47 18.55
CA THR A 147 -8.86 -12.44 17.11
C THR A 147 -7.42 -12.86 16.78
N LEU A 148 -6.79 -13.72 17.60
CA LEU A 148 -5.53 -14.37 17.20
C LEU A 148 -5.82 -15.52 16.23
N ASP A 149 -6.16 -15.13 15.00
CA ASP A 149 -6.42 -16.02 13.87
C ASP A 149 -5.31 -15.88 12.81
N ILE A 150 -5.22 -16.82 11.88
CA ILE A 150 -4.25 -16.81 10.78
C ILE A 150 -4.29 -15.50 9.97
N TRP A 151 -5.46 -14.86 9.88
CA TRP A 151 -5.66 -13.57 9.21
C TRP A 151 -5.01 -12.40 9.95
N ALA A 152 -4.99 -12.43 11.29
CA ALA A 152 -4.29 -11.42 12.07
C ALA A 152 -2.77 -11.52 11.86
N LEU A 153 -2.23 -12.74 11.75
CA LEU A 153 -0.83 -12.95 11.41
C LEU A 153 -0.50 -12.41 10.01
N LEU A 154 -1.40 -12.59 9.03
CA LEU A 154 -1.26 -11.96 7.72
C LEU A 154 -1.33 -10.43 7.79
N GLY A 155 -2.16 -9.84 8.66
CA GLY A 155 -2.17 -8.40 8.92
C GLY A 155 -0.83 -7.90 9.48
N VAL A 156 -0.23 -8.64 10.42
CA VAL A 156 1.09 -8.35 10.99
C VAL A 156 2.17 -8.46 9.91
N ALA A 157 2.12 -9.50 9.07
CA ALA A 157 3.03 -9.64 7.94
C ALA A 157 2.88 -8.50 6.93
N ALA A 158 1.64 -8.04 6.67
CA ALA A 158 1.39 -6.89 5.81
C ALA A 158 1.99 -5.59 6.38
N ALA A 159 1.84 -5.35 7.68
CA ALA A 159 2.48 -4.22 8.36
C ALA A 159 4.01 -4.27 8.25
N LEU A 160 4.59 -5.46 8.44
CA LEU A 160 6.03 -5.69 8.34
C LEU A 160 6.56 -5.43 6.92
N PHE A 161 5.94 -6.04 5.91
CA PHE A 161 6.33 -5.82 4.52
C PHE A 161 6.11 -4.38 4.06
N SER A 162 5.06 -3.72 4.53
CA SER A 162 4.83 -2.29 4.25
C SER A 162 5.95 -1.42 4.82
N ALA A 163 6.31 -1.65 6.08
CA ALA A 163 7.40 -0.93 6.71
C ALA A 163 8.78 -1.23 6.06
N MET A 164 9.00 -2.47 5.59
CA MET A 164 10.19 -2.86 4.83
C MET A 164 10.23 -2.12 3.47
N ARG A 165 9.11 -2.11 2.74
CA ARG A 165 8.95 -1.37 1.49
C ARG A 165 9.26 0.11 1.69
N ASP A 166 8.73 0.72 2.74
CA ASP A 166 8.94 2.15 3.01
C ASP A 166 10.42 2.44 3.30
N LEU A 167 11.09 1.57 4.04
CA LEU A 167 12.53 1.67 4.28
C LEU A 167 13.37 1.52 3.01
N MET A 168 13.02 0.55 2.15
CA MET A 168 13.66 0.37 0.85
C MET A 168 13.45 1.60 -0.04
N THR A 169 12.25 2.18 -0.01
CA THR A 169 11.87 3.36 -0.81
C THR A 169 12.66 4.58 -0.38
N ALA A 170 12.85 4.78 0.93
CA ALA A 170 13.71 5.84 1.47
C ALA A 170 15.19 5.74 1.02
N ARG A 171 15.61 4.59 0.48
CA ARG A 171 16.97 4.35 -0.04
C ARG A 171 17.05 4.32 -1.57
N ILE A 172 15.93 4.46 -2.29
CA ILE A 172 15.95 4.50 -3.76
C ILE A 172 16.58 5.81 -4.20
N ASN A 173 17.54 5.71 -5.13
CA ASN A 173 18.22 6.87 -5.67
C ASN A 173 17.22 7.73 -6.46
N LEU A 174 17.24 9.06 -6.25
CA LEU A 174 16.40 10.04 -6.95
C LEU A 174 16.49 9.95 -8.48
N ALA A 175 17.52 9.30 -9.01
CA ALA A 175 17.71 9.04 -10.43
C ALA A 175 16.68 8.05 -11.04
N VAL A 176 15.94 7.27 -10.23
CA VAL A 176 14.91 6.36 -10.74
C VAL A 176 13.54 7.04 -10.65
N PRO A 177 12.82 7.24 -11.77
CA PRO A 177 11.49 7.84 -11.73
C PRO A 177 10.51 6.99 -10.93
N ALA A 178 9.67 7.64 -10.10
CA ALA A 178 8.65 6.96 -9.30
C ALA A 178 7.67 6.15 -10.17
N VAL A 179 7.37 6.65 -11.37
CA VAL A 179 6.52 5.98 -12.38
C VAL A 179 7.09 4.62 -12.79
N THR A 180 8.42 4.52 -12.94
CA THR A 180 9.14 3.27 -13.27
C THR A 180 9.11 2.27 -12.11
N VAL A 181 9.22 2.77 -10.87
CA VAL A 181 9.11 1.93 -9.66
C VAL A 181 7.70 1.36 -9.50
N SER A 182 6.67 2.19 -9.72
CA SER A 182 5.26 1.77 -9.69
C SER A 182 4.92 0.78 -10.81
N PHE A 183 5.54 0.92 -11.98
CA PHE A 183 5.41 -0.05 -13.08
C PHE A 183 5.95 -1.44 -12.68
N ALA A 184 7.13 -1.50 -12.05
CA ALA A 184 7.67 -2.76 -11.54
C ALA A 184 6.76 -3.37 -10.45
N GLY A 185 6.22 -2.54 -9.56
CA GLY A 185 5.24 -2.94 -8.55
C GLY A 185 3.97 -3.54 -9.17
N ALA A 186 3.47 -2.95 -10.27
CA ALA A 186 2.33 -3.47 -11.01
C ALA A 186 2.56 -4.89 -11.54
N LEU A 187 3.73 -5.13 -12.15
CA LEU A 187 4.10 -6.46 -12.66
C LEU A 187 4.23 -7.49 -11.55
N ALA A 188 4.86 -7.12 -10.43
CA ALA A 188 4.97 -7.99 -9.27
C ALA A 188 3.60 -8.32 -8.66
N ALA A 189 2.69 -7.35 -8.61
CA ALA A 189 1.32 -7.55 -8.13
C ALA A 189 0.52 -8.47 -9.06
N ILE A 190 0.67 -8.36 -10.38
CA ILE A 190 0.07 -9.28 -11.35
C ILE A 190 0.59 -10.71 -11.12
N GLY A 191 1.91 -10.87 -11.01
CA GLY A 191 2.52 -12.17 -10.76
C GLY A 191 2.03 -12.79 -9.46
N CYS A 192 1.93 -12.00 -8.39
CA CYS A 192 1.42 -12.45 -7.11
C CYS A 192 -0.08 -12.78 -7.15
N GLY A 193 -0.88 -11.99 -7.88
CA GLY A 193 -2.30 -12.28 -8.10
C GLY A 193 -2.51 -13.59 -8.86
N LEU A 194 -1.68 -13.86 -9.87
CA LEU A 194 -1.69 -15.13 -10.60
C LEU A 194 -1.32 -16.30 -9.68
N THR A 195 -0.24 -16.20 -8.90
CA THR A 195 0.21 -17.31 -8.03
C THR A 195 -0.79 -17.62 -6.92
N VAL A 196 -1.37 -16.61 -6.29
CA VAL A 196 -2.46 -16.78 -5.31
C VAL A 196 -3.70 -17.35 -5.99
N GLY A 197 -4.02 -16.84 -7.18
CA GLY A 197 -5.16 -17.26 -7.98
C GLY A 197 -5.05 -18.68 -8.56
N LEU A 198 -3.88 -19.33 -8.54
CA LEU A 198 -3.76 -20.74 -8.95
C LEU A 198 -4.56 -21.70 -8.06
N ASN A 199 -4.80 -21.31 -6.80
CA ASN A 199 -5.56 -22.09 -5.83
C ASN A 199 -7.05 -21.71 -5.79
N GLU A 200 -7.49 -20.76 -6.61
CA GLU A 200 -8.84 -20.20 -6.58
C GLU A 200 -9.57 -20.47 -7.91
N SER A 201 -10.89 -20.68 -7.86
CA SER A 201 -11.71 -20.75 -9.07
C SER A 201 -12.01 -19.33 -9.54
N TRP A 202 -11.39 -18.91 -10.64
CA TRP A 202 -11.60 -17.58 -11.22
C TRP A 202 -13.04 -17.46 -11.72
N GLN A 203 -13.71 -16.39 -11.32
CA GLN A 203 -15.06 -16.09 -11.77
C GLN A 203 -15.00 -14.93 -12.76
N LEU A 204 -15.83 -14.95 -13.81
CA LEU A 204 -15.98 -13.76 -14.65
C LEU A 204 -16.56 -12.66 -13.77
N PRO A 205 -15.82 -11.56 -13.55
CA PRO A 205 -16.27 -10.54 -12.62
C PRO A 205 -17.52 -9.88 -13.20
N GLU A 206 -18.60 -9.86 -12.42
CA GLU A 206 -19.74 -9.00 -12.74
C GLU A 206 -19.29 -7.53 -12.83
N ILE A 207 -20.02 -6.74 -13.61
CA ILE A 207 -19.66 -5.34 -13.92
C ILE A 207 -19.48 -4.51 -12.64
N VAL A 208 -20.25 -4.82 -11.59
CA VAL A 208 -20.24 -4.07 -10.33
C VAL A 208 -18.95 -4.31 -9.53
N PRO A 209 -18.53 -5.54 -9.16
CA PRO A 209 -17.24 -5.78 -8.50
C PRO A 209 -16.03 -5.28 -9.29
N ALA A 210 -16.03 -5.48 -10.61
CA ALA A 210 -14.96 -4.96 -11.47
C ALA A 210 -14.89 -3.43 -11.44
N GLY A 211 -16.06 -2.77 -11.49
CA GLY A 211 -16.18 -1.32 -11.36
C GLY A 211 -15.66 -0.80 -10.02
N LEU A 212 -15.95 -1.49 -8.91
CA LEU A 212 -15.45 -1.11 -7.58
C LEU A 212 -13.92 -1.16 -7.53
N VAL A 213 -13.30 -2.25 -8.01
CA VAL A 213 -11.83 -2.40 -8.07
C VAL A 213 -11.19 -1.34 -8.98
N LEU A 214 -11.85 -1.00 -10.10
CA LEU A 214 -11.41 0.03 -11.02
C LEU A 214 -11.45 1.42 -10.40
N VAL A 215 -12.57 1.78 -9.76
CA VAL A 215 -12.72 3.06 -9.05
C VAL A 215 -11.70 3.16 -7.93
N ALA A 216 -11.55 2.12 -7.10
CA ALA A 216 -10.56 2.10 -6.02
C ALA A 216 -9.14 2.34 -6.58
N SER A 217 -8.78 1.62 -7.65
CA SER A 217 -7.45 1.66 -8.25
C SER A 217 -7.13 2.99 -8.94
N LEU A 218 -8.11 3.62 -9.59
CA LEU A 218 -7.93 4.91 -10.26
C LEU A 218 -7.89 6.06 -9.25
N PHE A 219 -8.73 6.02 -8.23
CA PHE A 219 -8.87 7.12 -7.28
C PHE A 219 -7.58 7.41 -6.51
N VAL A 220 -6.91 6.36 -6.04
CA VAL A 220 -5.62 6.50 -5.32
C VAL A 220 -4.51 6.98 -6.25
N ARG A 221 -4.52 6.57 -7.53
CA ARG A 221 -3.47 6.92 -8.50
C ARG A 221 -3.63 8.31 -9.10
N ALA A 222 -4.86 8.79 -9.24
CA ALA A 222 -5.15 10.15 -9.66
C ALA A 222 -4.57 11.15 -8.63
N LEU A 223 -4.76 10.88 -7.34
CA LEU A 223 -4.20 11.71 -6.27
C LEU A 223 -2.66 11.77 -6.31
N HIS A 224 -2.01 10.65 -6.66
CA HIS A 224 -0.56 10.54 -6.73
C HIS A 224 0.08 11.25 -7.93
N LEU A 225 -0.69 11.52 -8.99
CA LEU A 225 -0.20 12.21 -10.18
C LEU A 225 -0.24 13.74 -10.01
N ASP A 226 -1.20 14.28 -9.26
CA ASP A 226 -1.30 15.73 -9.01
C ASP A 226 -0.12 16.25 -8.17
N ASP A 227 0.41 15.46 -7.24
CA ASP A 227 1.57 15.85 -6.42
C ASP A 227 2.85 16.06 -7.24
N ASN A 228 2.97 15.45 -8.43
CA ASN A 228 4.10 15.66 -9.35
C ASN A 228 3.93 16.87 -10.28
N VAL A 229 2.75 17.50 -10.32
CA VAL A 229 2.48 18.67 -11.16
C VAL A 229 2.62 19.98 -10.36
N VAL A 230 2.67 19.90 -9.03
CA VAL A 230 2.77 21.06 -8.12
C VAL A 230 4.20 21.27 -7.55
N ALA A 231 5.15 20.38 -7.85
CA ALA A 231 6.57 20.53 -7.51
C ALA A 231 7.36 21.10 -8.70
#